data_AF-A0A3G7TIB4-F1
#
_entry.id   AF-A0A3G7TIB4-F1
#
_cell.length_a   1.000
_cell.length_b   1.000
_cell.length_c   1.000
_cell.angle_alpha   90.00
_cell.angle_beta   90.00
_cell.angle_gamma   90.00
#
_symmetry.space_group_name_H-M   'P 1'
#
loop_
_entity.id
_entity.type
_entity.pdbx_description
1 polymer ?
#
loop_
_entity_poly.entity_id
_entity_poly.type
_entity_poly.pdbx_seq_one_letter_code
_entity_poly.pdbx_strand_id
1 'polypeptide(L)'
;MPLISEAAQQVLEQHSWPGNTRELENVIHFALLVSSGEEILPEHLNLPPQLSRLELMDQQLKGLIADGSAAELQALKHLLKQHGLV
;
A
#
# COMPACT_ATOMS: atom_id res chain seq x y z
N MET A 1 -5.84 26.04 -4.06
CA MET A 1 -5.29 24.72 -3.66
C MET A 1 -4.12 25.00 -2.74
N PRO A 2 -4.05 24.37 -1.55
CA PRO A 2 -2.93 24.55 -0.64
C PRO A 2 -1.62 24.09 -1.29
N LEU A 3 -0.52 24.70 -0.88
CA LEU A 3 0.84 24.31 -1.27
C LEU A 3 1.23 23.03 -0.52
N ILE A 4 2.09 22.20 -1.10
CA ILE A 4 2.66 21.05 -0.38
C ILE A 4 3.97 21.53 0.23
N SER A 5 4.12 21.41 1.55
CA SER A 5 5.38 21.75 2.21
C SER A 5 6.50 20.83 1.74
N GLU A 6 7.74 21.30 1.78
CA GLU A 6 8.90 20.49 1.39
C GLU A 6 8.99 19.18 2.21
N ALA A 7 8.66 19.24 3.51
CA ALA A 7 8.60 18.07 4.37
C ALA A 7 7.50 17.08 3.92
N ALA A 8 6.31 17.56 3.57
CA ALA A 8 5.25 16.71 3.05
C ALA A 8 5.63 16.06 1.71
N GLN A 9 6.28 16.82 0.82
CA GLN A 9 6.78 16.31 -0.45
C GLN A 9 7.81 15.18 -0.23
N GLN A 10 8.77 15.38 0.67
CA GLN A 10 9.77 14.34 0.98
C GLN A 10 9.12 13.04 1.46
N VAL A 11 8.09 13.12 2.30
CA VAL A 11 7.37 11.93 2.79
C VAL A 11 6.60 11.24 1.65
N LEU A 12 5.98 12.00 0.75
CA LEU A 12 5.29 11.44 -0.43
C LEU A 12 6.27 10.73 -1.37
N GLU A 13 7.47 11.29 -1.57
CA GLU A 13 8.52 10.71 -2.42
C GLU A 13 9.18 9.47 -1.80
N GLN A 14 9.25 9.39 -0.47
CA GLN A 14 9.78 8.22 0.25
C GLN A 14 8.79 7.05 0.32
N HIS A 15 7.50 7.31 0.09
CA HIS A 15 6.49 6.25 0.11
C HIS A 15 6.54 5.41 -1.16
N SER A 16 6.39 4.10 -1.01
CA SER A 16 6.51 3.16 -2.13
C SER A 16 5.22 3.00 -2.93
N TRP A 17 4.08 3.47 -2.40
CA TRP A 17 2.76 3.45 -3.06
C TRP A 17 2.36 2.05 -3.58
N PRO A 18 2.20 1.04 -2.70
CA PRO A 18 1.79 -0.31 -3.12
C PRO A 18 0.44 -0.33 -3.86
N GLY A 19 -0.47 0.60 -3.57
CA GLY A 19 -1.74 0.80 -4.28
C GLY A 19 -1.63 1.65 -5.55
N ASN A 20 -0.41 1.97 -6.00
CA ASN A 20 -0.10 2.82 -7.15
C ASN A 20 -0.70 4.24 -7.01
N THR A 21 -1.03 4.87 -8.14
CA THR A 21 -1.58 6.22 -8.20
C THR A 21 -2.91 6.38 -7.47
N ARG A 22 -3.71 5.30 -7.33
CA ARG A 22 -4.98 5.34 -6.58
C ARG A 22 -4.78 5.63 -5.10
N GLU A 23 -3.73 5.07 -4.51
CA GLU A 23 -3.41 5.31 -3.09
C GLU A 23 -2.93 6.74 -2.88
N LEU A 24 -2.04 7.23 -3.77
CA LEU A 24 -1.60 8.62 -3.76
C LEU A 24 -2.79 9.58 -3.89
N GLU A 25 -3.70 9.34 -4.83
CA GLU A 25 -4.89 10.17 -5.03
C GLU A 25 -5.77 10.21 -3.76
N ASN A 26 -6.00 9.07 -3.12
CA ASN A 26 -6.77 9.02 -1.87
C ASN A 26 -6.11 9.81 -0.74
N VAL A 27 -4.79 9.70 -0.61
CA VAL A 27 -4.01 10.43 0.39
C VAL A 27 -4.08 11.93 0.14
N ILE A 28 -3.88 12.37 -1.10
CA ILE A 28 -3.95 13.80 -1.44
C ILE A 28 -5.37 14.34 -1.25
N HIS A 29 -6.41 13.60 -1.65
CA HIS A 29 -7.80 14.00 -1.37
C HIS A 29 -8.09 14.13 0.12
N PHE A 30 -7.59 13.20 0.94
CA PHE A 30 -7.74 13.27 2.39
C PHE A 30 -6.98 14.48 2.97
N ALA A 31 -5.74 14.70 2.53
CA ALA A 31 -4.92 15.82 2.97
C ALA A 31 -5.60 17.17 2.64
N LEU A 32 -6.22 17.30 1.47
CA LEU A 32 -7.00 18.48 1.09
C LEU A 32 -8.24 18.70 1.95
N LEU A 33 -8.85 17.61 2.47
CA LEU A 33 -10.02 17.68 3.33
C LEU A 33 -9.65 18.10 4.76
N VAL A 34 -8.50 17.64 5.27
CA VAL A 34 -8.01 17.90 6.63
C VAL A 34 -7.22 19.20 6.73
N SER A 35 -6.50 19.59 5.67
CA SER A 35 -5.71 20.82 5.68
C SER A 35 -6.62 22.03 5.85
N SER A 36 -6.48 22.74 6.96
CA SER A 36 -7.27 23.94 7.27
C SER A 36 -6.54 25.24 6.88
N GLY A 37 -5.28 25.14 6.42
CA GLY A 37 -4.41 26.27 6.11
C GLY A 37 -3.97 26.33 4.65
N GLU A 38 -3.01 27.22 4.37
CA GLU A 38 -2.45 27.42 3.02
C GLU A 38 -1.49 26.30 2.60
N GLU A 39 -1.11 25.41 3.52
CA GLU A 39 -0.06 24.42 3.30
C GLU A 39 -0.43 23.02 3.83
N ILE A 40 -0.07 21.99 3.07
CA ILE A 40 -0.15 20.57 3.45
C ILE A 40 1.15 20.18 4.16
N LEU A 41 1.02 19.80 5.42
CA LEU A 41 2.09 19.30 6.28
C LEU A 41 2.07 17.76 6.31
N PRO A 42 3.17 17.10 6.70
CA PRO A 42 3.24 15.63 6.78
C PRO A 42 2.11 15.01 7.62
N GLU A 43 1.71 15.69 8.70
CA GLU A 43 0.61 15.29 9.58
C GLU A 43 -0.77 15.23 8.90
N HIS A 44 -0.97 15.96 7.80
CA HIS A 44 -2.20 15.91 7.03
C HIS A 44 -2.28 14.71 6.07
N LEU A 45 -1.14 14.08 5.72
CA LEU A 45 -1.09 13.03 4.70
C LEU A 45 -1.62 11.67 5.21
N ASN A 46 -1.71 11.46 6.52
CA ASN A 46 -2.22 10.23 7.15
C ASN A 46 -1.74 8.94 6.45
N LEU A 47 -0.44 8.87 6.18
CA LEU A 47 0.14 7.79 5.40
C LEU A 47 0.16 6.49 6.21
N PRO A 48 -0.30 5.37 5.63
CA PRO A 48 -0.15 4.07 6.27
C PRO A 48 1.34 3.74 6.40
N PRO A 49 1.73 2.95 7.43
CA PRO A 49 3.11 2.50 7.58
C PRO A 49 3.57 1.78 6.31
N GLN A 50 4.76 2.13 5.82
CA GLN A 50 5.38 1.43 4.69
C GLN A 50 5.58 -0.05 5.05
N LEU A 51 4.73 -0.90 4.49
CA LEU A 51 4.98 -2.34 4.47
C LEU A 51 6.09 -2.62 3.47
N SER A 52 7.10 -3.37 3.90
CA SER A 52 8.10 -3.92 3.01
C SER A 52 7.45 -4.86 1.98
N ARG A 53 8.13 -5.10 0.86
CA ARG A 53 7.65 -6.04 -0.17
C ARG A 53 7.35 -7.43 0.39
N LEU A 54 8.12 -7.88 1.39
CA LEU A 54 7.89 -9.16 2.05
C LEU A 54 6.59 -9.16 2.87
N GLU A 55 6.28 -8.07 3.57
CA GLU A 55 5.04 -7.94 4.33
C GLU A 55 3.81 -7.85 3.42
N LEU A 56 3.93 -7.16 2.28
CA LEU A 56 2.87 -7.13 1.26
C LEU A 56 2.61 -8.53 0.69
N MET A 57 3.68 -9.27 0.35
CA MET A 57 3.56 -10.65 -0.13
C MET A 57 2.92 -11.56 0.93
N ASP A 58 3.31 -11.41 2.20
CA ASP A 58 2.73 -12.17 3.31
C ASP A 58 1.24 -11.89 3.49
N GLN A 59 0.81 -10.61 3.42
CA GLN A 59 -0.61 -10.26 3.47
C GLN A 59 -1.41 -10.83 2.29
N GLN A 60 -0.87 -10.75 1.07
CA GLN A 60 -1.52 -11.32 -0.12
C GLN A 60 -1.65 -12.84 -0.01
N LEU A 61 -0.60 -13.52 0.45
CA LEU A 61 -0.63 -14.97 0.66
C LEU A 61 -1.65 -15.36 1.73
N LYS A 62 -1.72 -14.60 2.84
CA LYS A 62 -2.72 -14.81 3.90
C LYS A 62 -4.15 -14.61 3.37
N GLY A 63 -4.39 -13.59 2.56
CA GLY A 63 -5.70 -13.36 1.92
C GLY A 63 -6.11 -14.51 1.01
N LEU A 64 -5.20 -14.98 0.15
CA LEU A 64 -5.44 -16.14 -0.72
C LEU A 64 -5.73 -17.42 0.06
N ILE A 65 -5.11 -17.62 1.23
CA ILE A 65 -5.38 -18.79 2.09
C ILE A 65 -6.73 -18.66 2.80
N ALA A 66 -7.11 -17.45 3.21
CA ALA A 66 -8.35 -17.21 3.92
C ALA A 66 -9.59 -17.28 3.02
N ASP A 67 -9.50 -16.71 1.81
CA ASP A 67 -10.62 -16.58 0.88
C ASP A 67 -10.58 -17.60 -0.26
N GLY A 68 -9.43 -18.24 -0.49
CA GLY A 68 -9.23 -19.20 -1.58
C GLY A 68 -9.97 -20.50 -1.36
N SER A 69 -10.62 -20.98 -2.42
CA SER A 69 -11.24 -22.30 -2.44
C SER A 69 -10.19 -23.41 -2.26
N ALA A 70 -10.62 -24.56 -1.74
CA ALA A 70 -9.75 -25.72 -1.59
C ALA A 70 -9.07 -26.12 -2.93
N ALA A 71 -9.74 -25.91 -4.06
CA ALA A 71 -9.20 -26.19 -5.39
C ALA A 71 -8.06 -25.23 -5.78
N GLU A 72 -8.18 -23.94 -5.47
CA GLU A 72 -7.15 -22.93 -5.75
C GLU A 72 -5.90 -23.17 -4.91
N LEU A 73 -6.06 -23.51 -3.62
CA LEU A 73 -4.94 -23.88 -2.75
C LEU A 73 -4.24 -25.16 -3.21
N GLN A 74 -4.99 -26.12 -3.73
CA GLN A 74 -4.44 -27.37 -4.25
C GLN A 74 -3.68 -27.15 -5.56
N ALA A 75 -4.17 -26.27 -6.44
CA ALA A 75 -3.47 -25.86 -7.65
C ALA A 75 -2.17 -25.09 -7.35
N LEU A 76 -2.21 -24.14 -6.41
CA LEU A 76 -1.03 -23.41 -5.95
C LEU A 76 0.04 -24.37 -5.39
N LYS A 77 -0.38 -25.31 -4.53
CA LYS A 77 0.51 -26.34 -3.97
C LYS A 77 1.14 -27.21 -5.06
N HIS A 78 0.40 -27.54 -6.11
CA HIS A 78 0.94 -28.29 -7.25
C HIS A 78 2.01 -27.49 -8.00
N LEU A 79 1.74 -26.21 -8.27
CA LEU A 79 2.66 -25.32 -8.97
C LEU A 79 3.97 -25.14 -8.19
N LEU A 80 3.89 -24.92 -6.87
CA LEU A 80 5.07 -24.75 -6.04
C LEU A 80 5.96 -26.00 -6.02
N LYS A 81 5.34 -27.20 -6.01
CA LYS A 81 6.06 -28.48 -6.13
C LYS A 81 6.76 -28.62 -7.49
N GLN A 82 6.11 -28.21 -8.58
CA GLN A 82 6.72 -28.25 -9.92
C GLN A 82 7.97 -27.37 -10.02
N HIS A 83 8.02 -26.28 -9.26
CA HIS A 83 9.17 -25.38 -9.19
C HIS A 83 10.16 -25.69 -8.06
N GLY A 84 9.95 -26.77 -7.29
CA GLY A 84 10.88 -27.21 -6.24
C GLY A 84 10.91 -26.34 -4.99
N LEU A 85 9.86 -25.54 -4.75
CA LEU A 85 9.78 -24.60 -3.63
C LEU A 85 9.15 -25.20 -2.37
N VAL A 86 8.56 -26.40 -2.45
CA VAL A 86 7.98 -27.22 -1.35
C VAL A 86 7.79 -28.66 -1.77
#